data_AF-A0A258BHS9-F1
#
_entry.id   AF-A0A258BHS9-F1
#
_cell.length_a   1.000
_cell.length_b   1.000
_cell.length_c   1.000
_cell.angle_alpha   90.00
_cell.angle_beta   90.00
_cell.angle_gamma   90.00
#
_symmetry.space_group_name_H-M   'P 1'
#
loop_
_entity.id
_entity.type
_entity.pdbx_description
1 polymer ?
#
loop_
_entity_poly.entity_id
_entity_poly.type
_entity_poly.pdbx_seq_one_letter_code
_entity_poly.pdbx_strand_id
1 'polypeptide(L)' 'MVHIVDDDESIRQSAAFALRVSGCRVATYASGPAFLKELPNMEPGCVL' A
#
# COMPACT_ATOMS: atom_id res chain seq x y z
N MET A 1 7.80 -0.55 -6.03
CA MET A 1 6.51 -0.10 -5.46
C MET A 1 6.08 -1.08 -4.38
N VAL A 2 5.56 -0.61 -3.25
CA VAL A 2 4.90 -1.43 -2.22
C VAL A 2 3.45 -1.00 -2.11
N HIS A 3 2.52 -1.94 -2.21
CA HIS A 3 1.09 -1.75 -2.08
C HIS A 3 0.65 -2.28 -0.72
N ILE A 4 0.25 -1.39 0.19
CA ILE A 4 -0.18 -1.78 1.54
C ILE A 4 -1.70 -1.85 1.57
N VAL A 5 -2.25 -3.01 1.89
CA VAL A 5 -3.68 -3.26 2.00
C VAL A 5 -4.01 -3.65 3.43
N ASP A 6 -4.58 -2.72 4.18
CA ASP A 6 -4.87 -2.91 5.60
C ASP A 6 -6.13 -2.10 5.96
N ASP A 7 -7.04 -2.67 6.74
CA ASP A 7 -8.29 -2.02 7.14
C ASP A 7 -8.11 -1.06 8.32
N ASP A 8 -7.04 -1.22 9.12
CA ASP A 8 -6.68 -0.31 10.19
C ASP A 8 -5.84 0.86 9.66
N GLU A 9 -6.34 2.08 9.82
CA GLU A 9 -5.64 3.27 9.36
C GLU A 9 -4.31 3.51 10.07
N SER A 10 -4.23 3.26 11.37
CA SER A 10 -3.02 3.51 12.16
C SER A 10 -1.89 2.57 11.76
N ILE A 11 -2.20 1.29 11.56
CA ILE A 11 -1.25 0.29 11.09
C ILE A 11 -0.80 0.61 9.66
N ARG A 12 -1.75 0.89 8.77
CA ARG A 12 -1.46 1.26 7.37
C ARG A 12 -0.54 2.48 7.28
N GLN A 13 -0.79 3.53 8.07
CA GLN A 13 0.03 4.75 8.05
C GLN A 13 1.42 4.52 8.64
N SER A 14 1.54 3.78 9.75
CA SER A 14 2.83 3.48 10.38
C SER A 14 3.74 2.64 9.47
N ALA A 15 3.20 1.59 8.83
CA ALA A 15 3.92 0.78 7.86
C ALA A 15 4.35 1.59 6.62
N ALA A 16 3.45 2.43 6.09
CA ALA A 16 3.76 3.30 4.96
C ALA A 16 4.89 4.28 5.28
N PHE A 17 4.90 4.85 6.49
CA PHE A 17 5.96 5.74 6.95
C PHE A 17 7.31 5.01 7.01
N ALA A 18 7.38 3.85 7.68
CA ALA A 18 8.61 3.09 7.82
C ALA A 18 9.25 2.71 6.46
N LEU A 19 8.41 2.30 5.50
CA LEU A 19 8.85 1.95 4.16
C LEU A 19 9.32 3.17 3.36
N ARG A 20 8.64 4.31 3.48
CA ARG A 20 9.08 5.57 2.85
C ARG A 20 10.43 6.05 3.39
N VAL A 21 10.64 5.98 4.71
CA VAL A 21 11.94 6.29 5.34
C VAL A 21 13.05 5.37 4.81
N SER A 22 12.71 4.12 4.50
CA SER A 22 13.62 3.15 3.88
C SER A 22 13.81 3.35 2.37
N GLY A 23 13.28 4.43 1.79
CA GLY A 23 13.43 4.77 0.37
C GLY A 23 12.44 4.06 -0.57
N CYS A 24 11.43 3.36 -0.04
CA CYS A 24 10.44 2.69 -0.87
C CYS A 24 9.34 3.64 -1.35
N ARG A 25 8.91 3.46 -2.60
CA ARG A 25 7.66 4.03 -3.12
C ARG A 25 6.48 3.21 -2.61
N VAL A 26 5.50 3.86 -1.98
CA VAL A 26 4.38 3.20 -1.28
C VAL A 26 3.03 3.76 -1.76
N ALA A 27 2.11 2.87 -2.09
CA ALA A 27 0.68 3.13 -2.26
C ALA A 27 -0.11 2.40 -1.16
N THR A 28 -1.21 2.99 -0.68
CA THR A 28 -1.98 2.47 0.46
C THR A 28 -3.45 2.31 0.10
N TYR A 29 -4.07 1.23 0.56
CA TYR A 29 -5.47 0.90 0.29
C TYR A 29 -6.14 0.47 1.59
N ALA A 30 -7.33 1.00 1.86
CA ALA A 30 -8.05 0.70 3.10
C ALA A 30 -8.77 -0.67 3.07
N SER A 31 -8.76 -1.37 1.94
CA SER A 31 -9.38 -2.69 1.81
C SER A 31 -8.94 -3.40 0.52
N GLY A 32 -9.11 -4.72 0.47
CA GLY A 32 -8.90 -5.52 -0.74
C GLY A 32 -9.68 -5.02 -1.95
N PRO A 33 -10.99 -4.73 -1.86
CA PRO A 33 -11.74 -4.19 -2.98
C PRO A 33 -11.22 -2.83 -3.48
N ALA A 34 -10.72 -1.96 -2.59
CA ALA A 34 -10.10 -0.70 -3.00
C ALA A 34 -8.81 -0.95 -3.79
N PHE A 35 -7.99 -1.92 -3.38
CA PHE A 35 -6.80 -2.35 -4.12
C PHE A 35 -7.14 -2.97 -5.49
N LEU A 36 -8.10 -3.90 -5.53
CA LEU A 36 -8.46 -4.62 -6.76
C LEU A 36 -9.00 -3.70 -7.86
N LYS A 37 -9.66 -2.59 -7.49
CA LYS A 37 -10.14 -1.58 -8.44
C LYS A 37 -9.01 -0.89 -9.22
N GLU A 38 -7.82 -0.79 -8.63
CA GLU A 38 -6.67 -0.10 -9.22
C GLU A 38 -5.79 -1.02 -10.07
N LEU A 39 -5.93 -2.35 -9.96
CA LEU A 39 -5.12 -3.34 -10.68
C LEU A 39 -4.92 -3.06 -12.19
N PRO A 40 -5.93 -2.60 -12.96
CA PRO A 40 -5.74 -2.33 -14.39
C PRO A 40 -4.68 -1.27 -14.71
N ASN A 41 -4.42 -0.35 -13.78
CA ASN A 41 -3.50 0.80 -13.97
C ASN A 41 -2.29 0.74 -13.01
N MET A 42 -2.13 -0.37 -12.29
CA MET A 42 -1.19 -0.46 -11.20
C MET A 42 0.21 -0.85 -11.67
N GLU A 43 1.23 -0.16 -11.15
CA GLU A 43 2.63 -0.58 -11.32
C GLU A 43 2.87 -1.91 -10.58
N PRO A 44 3.53 -2.91 -11.19
CA PRO A 44 3.91 -4.13 -10.48
C PRO A 44 4.77 -3.85 -9.24
N GLY A 45 4.56 -4.62 -8.18
CA GLY A 45 5.24 -4.39 -6.91
C GLY A 45 5.00 -5.48 -5.87
N CYS A 46 5.50 -5.23 -4.66
CA CYS A 46 5.23 -6.07 -3.50
C CYS A 46 3.87 -5.69 -2.90
N VAL A 47 3.07 -6.68 -2.50
CA VAL A 47 1.82 -6.46 -1.77
C VAL A 47 2.06 -6.84 -0.31
N LEU A 48 1.77 -5.90 0.59
CA LEU A 48 1.80 -6.05 2.04
C LEU A 48 0.37 -5.98 2.57
#